data_AF-A0A952U4L4-F1
#
_entry.id   AF-A0A952U4L4-F1
#
_cell.length_a   1.000
_cell.length_b   1.000
_cell.length_c   1.000
_cell.angle_alpha   90.00
_cell.angle_beta   90.00
_cell.angle_gamma   90.00
#
_symmetry.space_group_name_H-M   'P 1'
#
loop_
_entity.id
_entity.type
_entity.pdbx_description
1 polymer ?
#
loop_
_entity_poly.entity_id
_entity_poly.type
_entity_poly.pdbx_seq_one_letter_code
_entity_poly.pdbx_strand_id
1 'polypeptide(L)'
;MPRTKTIYHQIYVGLAAEDRERLTQKAKAKNLAPTEVAREAIRWYLDNHEKLGGKGKEAEVSQAIRYATDGLIKAINSGVDRICKMLARQGRAIGTLYELSWMSLPDDENARKAFESAASKAKQRMARHVENDEREIAETMKKVVNN
;
A
#
# COMPACT_ATOMS: atom_id res chain seq x y z
N MET A 1 -12.26 45.03 0.93
CA MET A 1 -10.91 44.47 1.13
C MET A 1 -9.97 45.61 1.50
N PRO A 2 -9.27 45.58 2.65
CA PRO A 2 -8.39 46.67 3.03
C PRO A 2 -7.24 46.74 2.02
N ARG A 3 -7.03 47.92 1.42
CA ARG A 3 -5.85 48.18 0.57
C ARG A 3 -4.62 48.14 1.48
N THR A 4 -3.91 47.02 1.47
CA THR A 4 -2.60 46.90 2.10
C THR A 4 -1.70 48.00 1.51
N LYS A 5 -1.20 48.88 2.37
CA LYS A 5 -0.36 50.02 1.97
C LYS A 5 0.95 49.46 1.39
N THR A 6 1.17 49.63 0.10
CA THR A 6 2.42 49.20 -0.56
C THR A 6 3.57 50.10 -0.09
N ILE A 7 4.55 49.53 0.61
CA ILE A 7 5.77 50.23 1.03
C ILE A 7 6.90 49.80 0.09
N TYR A 8 7.49 50.76 -0.61
CA TYR A 8 8.59 50.51 -1.52
C TYR A 8 9.93 50.54 -0.77
N HIS A 9 10.75 49.51 -0.99
CA HIS A 9 12.10 49.41 -0.43
C HIS A 9 13.09 49.30 -1.59
N GLN A 10 14.18 50.07 -1.55
CA GLN A 10 15.28 49.91 -2.50
C GLN A 10 16.19 48.77 -2.04
N ILE A 11 16.42 47.81 -2.91
CA ILE A 11 17.32 46.67 -2.68
C ILE A 11 18.37 46.70 -3.78
N TYR A 12 19.64 46.69 -3.40
CA TYR A 12 20.76 46.58 -4.32
C TYR A 12 21.27 45.14 -4.34
N VAL A 13 21.34 44.55 -5.53
CA VAL A 13 21.77 43.16 -5.72
C VAL A 13 22.88 43.12 -6.76
N GLY A 14 23.99 42.49 -6.40
CA GLY A 14 25.06 42.15 -7.35
C GLY A 14 24.61 41.00 -8.25
N LEU A 15 24.59 41.23 -9.56
CA LEU A 15 24.31 40.21 -10.58
C LEU A 15 25.53 40.08 -11.48
N ALA A 16 25.87 38.85 -11.86
CA ALA A 16 26.84 38.60 -12.90
C ALA A 16 26.39 39.24 -14.23
N ALA A 17 27.34 39.60 -15.10
CA ALA A 17 27.03 40.26 -16.37
C ALA A 17 26.05 39.44 -17.23
N GLU A 18 26.26 38.13 -17.31
CA GLU A 18 25.39 37.19 -18.05
C GLU A 18 23.96 37.16 -17.50
N ASP A 19 23.80 37.12 -16.18
CA ASP A 19 22.46 37.07 -15.55
C ASP A 19 21.72 38.40 -15.69
N ARG A 20 22.45 39.52 -15.66
CA ARG A 20 21.88 40.84 -15.96
C ARG A 20 21.36 40.89 -17.40
N GLU A 21 22.10 40.34 -18.35
CA GLU A 21 21.68 40.28 -19.74
C GLU A 21 20.44 39.38 -19.91
N ARG A 22 20.43 38.19 -19.30
CA ARG A 22 19.27 37.28 -19.30
C ARG A 22 18.03 37.91 -18.69
N LEU A 23 18.15 38.64 -17.59
CA LEU A 23 17.05 39.37 -16.97
C LEU A 23 16.51 40.43 -17.94
N THR A 24 17.40 41.17 -18.60
CA THR A 24 17.03 42.22 -19.55
C THR A 24 16.32 41.65 -20.78
N GLN A 25 16.80 40.52 -21.31
CA GLN A 25 16.16 39.82 -22.42
C GLN A 25 14.77 39.30 -22.04
N LYS A 26 14.61 38.70 -20.85
CA LYS A 26 13.30 38.25 -20.36
C LYS A 26 12.33 39.41 -20.11
N ALA A 27 12.83 40.54 -19.63
CA ALA A 27 12.04 41.75 -19.44
C ALA A 27 11.54 42.30 -20.78
N LYS A 28 12.42 42.37 -21.79
CA LYS A 28 12.05 42.73 -23.18
C LYS A 28 11.01 41.78 -23.76
N ALA A 29 11.18 40.47 -23.61
CA ALA A 29 10.24 39.48 -24.14
C ALA A 29 8.83 39.60 -23.53
N LYS A 30 8.73 40.04 -22.27
CA LYS A 30 7.46 40.26 -21.56
C LYS A 30 6.92 41.69 -21.68
N ASN A 31 7.65 42.61 -22.33
CA ASN A 31 7.35 44.06 -22.32
C ASN A 31 7.19 44.65 -20.91
N LEU A 32 8.00 44.19 -19.95
CA LEU A 32 7.98 44.65 -18.55
C LEU A 32 9.30 45.32 -18.17
N ALA A 33 9.27 46.11 -17.10
CA ALA A 33 10.50 46.63 -16.52
C ALA A 33 11.30 45.49 -15.85
N PRO A 34 12.65 45.50 -15.88
CA PRO A 34 13.46 44.49 -15.20
C PRO A 34 13.15 44.35 -13.71
N THR A 35 12.76 45.44 -13.04
CA THR A 35 12.36 45.47 -11.63
C THR A 35 11.04 44.74 -11.37
N GLU A 36 10.10 44.77 -12.32
CA GLU A 36 8.84 44.04 -12.21
C GLU A 36 9.04 42.54 -12.39
N VAL A 37 9.90 42.15 -13.34
CA VAL A 37 10.30 40.75 -13.52
C VAL A 37 11.02 40.22 -12.26
N ALA A 38 11.89 41.01 -11.67
CA ALA A 38 12.56 40.66 -10.41
C ALA A 38 11.54 40.49 -9.26
N ARG A 39 10.56 41.39 -9.16
CA ARG A 39 9.48 41.29 -8.17
C ARG A 39 8.63 40.04 -8.37
N GLU A 40 8.26 39.71 -9.61
CA GLU A 40 7.54 38.47 -9.94
C GLU A 40 8.35 37.23 -9.53
N ALA A 41 9.64 37.22 -9.85
CA ALA A 41 10.52 36.11 -9.51
C ALA A 41 10.67 35.91 -8.00
N ILE A 42 10.84 36.99 -7.24
CA ILE A 42 10.90 36.95 -5.76
C ILE A 42 9.59 36.43 -5.19
N ARG A 43 8.45 36.93 -5.69
CA ARG A 43 7.13 36.48 -5.24
C ARG A 43 6.91 34.99 -5.54
N TRP A 44 7.25 34.57 -6.75
CA TRP A 44 7.18 33.16 -7.15
C TRP A 44 8.07 32.29 -6.26
N TYR A 45 9.29 32.75 -5.97
CA TYR A 45 10.20 32.02 -5.08
C TYR A 45 9.60 31.86 -3.68
N LEU A 46 9.09 32.94 -3.07
CA LEU A 46 8.46 32.88 -1.74
C LEU A 46 7.23 31.96 -1.73
N ASP A 47 6.38 32.05 -2.75
CA ASP A 47 5.17 31.22 -2.87
C ASP A 47 5.47 29.72 -3.11
N ASN A 48 6.67 29.38 -3.58
CA ASN A 48 7.06 28.01 -3.95
C ASN A 48 8.27 27.47 -3.18
N HIS A 49 8.86 28.23 -2.26
CA HIS A 49 10.07 27.88 -1.53
C HIS A 49 9.90 26.56 -0.75
N GLU A 50 8.78 26.42 -0.06
CA GLU A 50 8.46 25.20 0.70
C GLU A 50 8.23 23.98 -0.22
N LYS A 51 7.60 24.20 -1.37
CA LYS A 51 7.34 23.15 -2.37
C LYS A 51 8.62 22.67 -3.05
N LEU A 52 9.63 23.53 -3.20
CA LEU A 52 10.94 23.18 -3.75
C LEU A 52 11.74 22.31 -2.78
N GLY A 53 11.64 22.55 -1.47
CA GLY A 53 12.29 21.73 -0.45
C GLY A 53 11.59 20.38 -0.16
N GLY A 54 10.26 20.32 -0.34
CA GLY A 54 9.47 19.11 -0.06
C GLY A 54 9.60 17.99 -1.09
N LYS A 55 9.80 18.32 -2.38
CA LYS A 55 9.76 17.35 -3.48
C LYS A 55 10.80 16.23 -3.38
N GLY A 56 12.00 16.53 -2.87
CA GLY A 56 13.04 15.51 -2.67
C GLY A 56 12.65 14.52 -1.56
N LYS A 57 12.17 15.04 -0.43
CA LYS A 57 11.73 14.22 0.70
C LYS A 57 10.48 13.39 0.37
N GLU A 58 9.52 13.95 -0.36
CA GLU A 58 8.33 13.21 -0.80
C GLU A 58 8.68 12.05 -1.74
N ALA A 59 9.63 12.25 -2.66
CA ALA A 59 10.10 11.19 -3.55
C ALA A 59 10.80 10.06 -2.78
N GLU A 60 11.69 10.40 -1.83
CA GLU A 60 12.37 9.42 -0.98
C GLU A 60 11.38 8.64 -0.09
N VAL A 61 10.42 9.32 0.52
CA VAL A 61 9.38 8.70 1.35
C VAL A 61 8.49 7.79 0.50
N SER A 62 8.07 8.24 -0.68
CA SER A 62 7.27 7.42 -1.61
C SER A 62 8.02 6.15 -2.03
N GLN A 63 9.32 6.26 -2.30
CA GLN A 63 10.15 5.13 -2.67
C GLN A 63 10.37 4.16 -1.50
N ALA A 64 10.58 4.67 -0.29
CA ALA A 64 10.67 3.85 0.91
C ALA A 64 9.37 3.09 1.20
N ILE A 65 8.21 3.75 1.05
CA ILE A 65 6.89 3.12 1.20
C ILE A 65 6.70 2.01 0.17
N ARG A 66 7.05 2.25 -1.11
CA ARG A 66 6.96 1.21 -2.16
C ARG A 66 7.84 0.00 -1.82
N TYR A 67 9.08 0.23 -1.43
CA TYR A 67 10.00 -0.85 -1.08
C TYR A 67 9.51 -1.68 0.12
N ALA A 68 9.02 -1.02 1.17
CA ALA A 68 8.45 -1.71 2.32
C ALA A 68 7.20 -2.51 1.94
N THR A 69 6.33 -1.95 1.10
CA THR A 69 5.11 -2.61 0.61
C THR A 69 5.45 -3.85 -0.22
N ASP A 70 6.42 -3.78 -1.12
CA ASP A 70 6.88 -4.92 -1.91
C ASP A 70 7.45 -6.04 -1.03
N GLY A 71 8.18 -5.68 0.04
CA GLY A 71 8.68 -6.63 1.03
C GLY A 71 7.56 -7.37 1.75
N LEU A 72 6.53 -6.65 2.19
CA LEU A 72 5.35 -7.22 2.84
C LEU A 72 4.58 -8.16 1.89
N ILE A 73 4.34 -7.73 0.65
CA ILE A 73 3.62 -8.56 -0.35
C ILE A 73 4.38 -9.86 -0.62
N LYS A 74 5.71 -9.80 -0.80
CA LYS A 74 6.53 -10.99 -1.00
C LYS A 74 6.48 -11.93 0.20
N ALA A 75 6.59 -11.40 1.42
CA ALA A 75 6.52 -12.18 2.65
C ALA A 75 5.15 -12.89 2.77
N ILE A 76 4.05 -12.16 2.56
CA ILE A 76 2.69 -12.71 2.60
C ILE A 76 2.54 -13.82 1.55
N ASN A 77 2.89 -13.56 0.30
CA ASN A 77 2.76 -14.55 -0.78
C ASN A 77 3.61 -15.80 -0.51
N SER A 78 4.83 -15.64 0.02
CA SER A 78 5.67 -16.78 0.39
C SER A 78 5.09 -17.60 1.55
N GLY A 79 4.46 -16.94 2.53
CA GLY A 79 3.78 -17.59 3.64
C GLY A 79 2.56 -18.37 3.17
N VAL A 80 1.74 -17.76 2.31
CA VAL A 80 0.55 -18.39 1.73
C VAL A 80 0.92 -19.63 0.91
N ASP A 81 1.90 -19.53 0.01
CA ASP A 81 2.36 -20.68 -0.79
C ASP A 81 2.82 -21.85 0.08
N ARG A 82 3.56 -21.57 1.16
CA ARG A 82 4.00 -22.60 2.12
C ARG A 82 2.81 -23.26 2.82
N ILE A 83 1.84 -22.49 3.28
CA ILE A 83 0.64 -23.00 3.93
C ILE A 83 -0.18 -23.86 2.96
N CYS A 84 -0.39 -23.39 1.72
CA CYS A 84 -1.09 -24.16 0.69
C CYS A 84 -0.40 -25.50 0.39
N LYS A 85 0.93 -25.52 0.29
CA LYS A 85 1.70 -26.76 0.10
C LYS A 85 1.56 -27.73 1.29
N MET A 86 1.60 -27.21 2.51
CA MET A 86 1.39 -28.02 3.72
C MET A 86 -0.02 -28.61 3.77
N LEU A 87 -1.05 -27.80 3.49
CA LEU A 87 -2.45 -28.24 3.44
C LEU A 87 -2.66 -29.29 2.34
N ALA A 88 -2.08 -29.10 1.16
CA ALA A 88 -2.17 -30.09 0.07
C ALA A 88 -1.55 -31.44 0.47
N ARG A 89 -0.42 -31.43 1.19
CA ARG A 89 0.20 -32.66 1.72
C ARG A 89 -0.69 -33.34 2.77
N GLN A 90 -1.26 -32.57 3.70
CA GLN A 90 -2.16 -33.10 4.71
C GLN A 90 -3.44 -33.67 4.08
N GLY A 91 -4.01 -32.98 3.09
CA GLY A 91 -5.18 -33.46 2.35
C GLY A 91 -4.92 -34.80 1.65
N ARG A 92 -3.75 -34.98 1.04
CA ARG A 92 -3.35 -36.28 0.46
C ARG A 92 -3.24 -37.37 1.52
N ALA A 93 -2.57 -37.09 2.65
CA ALA A 93 -2.43 -38.08 3.73
C ALA A 93 -3.79 -38.52 4.30
N ILE A 94 -4.71 -37.58 4.51
CA ILE A 94 -6.08 -37.88 4.97
C ILE A 94 -6.84 -38.70 3.91
N GLY A 95 -6.70 -38.37 2.63
CA GLY A 95 -7.30 -39.14 1.53
C GLY A 95 -6.82 -40.59 1.51
N THR A 96 -5.51 -40.81 1.66
CA THR A 96 -4.95 -42.18 1.74
C THR A 96 -5.46 -42.94 2.96
N LEU A 97 -5.58 -42.30 4.12
CA LEU A 97 -6.16 -42.94 5.31
C LEU A 97 -7.64 -43.29 5.11
N TYR A 98 -8.39 -42.43 4.44
CA TYR A 98 -9.79 -42.71 4.09
C TYR A 98 -9.90 -43.95 3.19
N GLU A 99 -9.09 -44.01 2.13
CA GLU A 99 -9.05 -45.16 1.20
C GLU A 99 -8.63 -46.45 1.90
N LEU A 100 -7.57 -46.41 2.73
CA LEU A 100 -7.13 -47.58 3.49
C LEU A 100 -8.21 -48.06 4.46
N SER A 101 -8.86 -47.13 5.16
CA SER A 101 -9.95 -47.46 6.09
C SER A 101 -11.14 -48.07 5.36
N TRP A 102 -11.45 -47.55 4.17
CA TRP A 102 -12.51 -48.09 3.31
C TRP A 102 -12.20 -49.50 2.81
N MET A 103 -10.97 -49.73 2.34
CA MET A 103 -10.52 -51.06 1.88
C MET A 103 -10.45 -52.09 3.02
N SER A 104 -10.29 -51.64 4.26
CA SER A 104 -10.21 -52.51 5.44
C SER A 104 -11.58 -52.85 6.04
N LEU A 105 -12.67 -52.29 5.50
CA LEU A 105 -14.02 -52.63 5.96
C LEU A 105 -14.39 -54.05 5.50
N PRO A 106 -15.16 -54.80 6.32
CA PRO A 106 -15.78 -56.04 5.86
C PRO A 106 -16.65 -55.80 4.62
N ASP A 107 -16.83 -56.81 3.77
CA ASP A 107 -17.79 -56.81 2.65
C ASP A 107 -19.24 -56.92 3.17
N ASP A 108 -19.63 -55.95 4.01
CA ASP A 108 -20.98 -55.73 4.51
C ASP A 108 -21.45 -54.34 4.08
N GLU A 109 -22.61 -54.30 3.43
CA GLU A 109 -23.23 -53.06 2.96
C GLU A 109 -23.58 -52.12 4.12
N ASN A 110 -23.91 -52.67 5.30
CA ASN A 110 -24.19 -51.88 6.49
C ASN A 110 -22.93 -51.21 7.05
N ALA A 111 -21.78 -51.90 7.00
CA ALA A 111 -20.50 -51.36 7.44
C ALA A 111 -20.05 -50.20 6.55
N ARG A 112 -20.23 -50.33 5.22
CA ARG A 112 -19.94 -49.26 4.24
C ARG A 112 -20.84 -48.03 4.43
N LYS A 113 -22.15 -48.24 4.60
CA LYS A 113 -23.11 -47.15 4.87
C LYS A 113 -22.82 -46.42 6.19
N ALA A 114 -22.45 -47.16 7.24
CA ALA A 114 -22.09 -46.58 8.53
C ALA A 114 -20.84 -45.69 8.42
N PHE A 115 -19.83 -46.13 7.66
CA PHE A 115 -18.61 -45.38 7.42
C PHE A 115 -18.87 -44.08 6.64
N GLU A 116 -19.65 -44.13 5.55
CA GLU A 116 -20.03 -42.93 4.78
C GLU A 116 -20.83 -41.93 5.64
N SER A 117 -21.76 -42.43 6.46
CA SER A 117 -22.52 -41.60 7.39
C SER A 117 -21.62 -40.90 8.42
N ALA A 118 -20.65 -41.62 8.97
CA ALA A 118 -19.67 -41.07 9.90
C ALA A 118 -18.78 -40.02 9.22
N ALA A 119 -18.29 -40.29 8.01
CA ALA A 119 -17.49 -39.36 7.23
C ALA A 119 -18.27 -38.07 6.89
N SER A 120 -19.54 -38.20 6.50
CA SER A 120 -20.42 -37.05 6.22
C SER A 120 -20.63 -36.17 7.45
N LYS A 121 -20.92 -36.79 8.61
CA LYS A 121 -21.06 -36.07 9.88
C LYS A 121 -19.78 -35.36 10.29
N ALA A 122 -18.62 -36.00 10.12
CA ALA A 122 -17.32 -35.40 10.41
C ALA A 122 -17.05 -34.18 9.52
N LYS A 123 -17.29 -34.29 8.20
CA LYS A 123 -17.20 -33.16 7.27
C LYS A 123 -18.09 -31.99 7.67
N GLN A 124 -19.34 -32.27 8.05
CA GLN A 124 -20.28 -31.23 8.47
C GLN A 124 -19.83 -30.53 9.76
N ARG A 125 -19.29 -31.26 10.75
CA ARG A 125 -18.74 -30.66 11.97
C ARG A 125 -17.52 -29.79 11.68
N MET A 126 -16.62 -30.26 10.82
CA MET A 126 -15.45 -29.49 10.42
C MET A 126 -15.83 -28.19 9.71
N ALA A 127 -16.80 -28.23 8.77
CA ALA A 127 -17.29 -27.03 8.09
C ALA A 127 -17.81 -25.97 9.07
N ARG A 128 -18.59 -26.39 10.07
CA ARG A 128 -19.10 -25.48 11.12
C ARG A 128 -17.99 -24.88 11.98
N HIS A 129 -16.92 -25.63 12.26
CA HIS A 129 -15.78 -25.08 13.00
C HIS A 129 -15.06 -24.00 12.19
N VAL A 130 -14.82 -24.24 10.89
CA VAL A 130 -14.20 -23.24 10.01
C VAL A 130 -15.03 -21.94 9.97
N GLU A 131 -16.34 -22.04 9.80
CA GLU A 131 -17.23 -20.86 9.81
C GLU A 131 -17.17 -20.07 11.13
N ASN A 132 -17.07 -20.78 12.27
CA ASN A 132 -16.95 -20.13 13.58
C ASN A 132 -15.59 -19.45 13.75
N ASP A 133 -14.50 -20.12 13.38
CA ASP A 133 -13.14 -19.58 13.46
C ASP A 133 -13.00 -18.34 12.57
N GLU A 134 -13.55 -18.37 11.36
CA GLU A 134 -13.59 -17.21 10.45
C GLU A 134 -14.35 -16.04 11.06
N ARG A 135 -15.49 -16.30 11.73
CA ARG A 135 -16.26 -15.27 12.43
C ARG A 135 -15.47 -14.65 13.59
N GLU A 136 -14.83 -15.46 14.41
CA GLU A 136 -14.02 -14.99 15.55
C GLU A 136 -12.84 -14.14 15.09
N ILE A 137 -12.16 -14.54 14.02
CA ILE A 137 -11.06 -13.77 13.42
C ILE A 137 -11.60 -12.44 12.87
N ALA A 138 -12.72 -12.46 12.15
CA ALA A 138 -13.33 -11.26 11.60
C ALA A 138 -13.76 -10.26 12.69
N GLU A 139 -14.31 -10.75 13.80
CA GLU A 139 -14.66 -9.92 14.96
C GLU A 139 -13.43 -9.32 15.65
N THR A 140 -12.36 -10.10 15.78
CA THR A 140 -11.10 -9.63 16.35
C THR A 140 -10.45 -8.57 15.47
N MET A 141 -10.42 -8.77 14.15
CA MET A 141 -9.91 -7.77 13.20
C MET A 141 -10.71 -6.47 13.23
N LYS A 142 -12.04 -6.54 13.31
CA LYS A 142 -12.89 -5.34 13.43
C LYS A 142 -12.56 -4.51 14.67
N LYS A 143 -12.26 -5.14 15.82
CA LYS A 143 -11.87 -4.43 17.04
C LYS A 143 -10.53 -3.71 16.91
N VAL A 144 -9.58 -4.28 16.18
CA VAL A 144 -8.25 -3.69 15.97
C VAL A 144 -8.31 -2.50 15.00
N VAL A 145 -9.18 -2.53 14.00
CA VAL A 145 -9.32 -1.44 13.00
C VAL A 145 -10.13 -0.25 13.52
N ASN A 146 -11.05 -0.48 14.47
CA ASN A 146 -11.91 0.55 15.04
C ASN A 146 -11.39 1.19 16.33
N ASN A 147 -10.23 0.76 16.84
CA ASN A 147 -9.49 1.39 17.94
C ASN A 147 -8.38 2.29 17.37
#